data_AF-A0A2I1GC49-F1
#
_entry.id   AF-A0A2I1GC49-F1
#
_cell.length_a   1.000
_cell.length_b   1.000
_cell.length_c   1.000
_cell.angle_alpha   90.00
_cell.angle_beta   90.00
_cell.angle_gamma   90.00
#
_symmetry.space_group_name_H-M   'P 1'
#
loop_
_entity.id
_entity.type
_entity.pdbx_description
1 polymer ?
#
loop_
_entity_poly.entity_id
_entity_poly.type
_entity_poly.pdbx_seq_one_letter_code
_entity_poly.pdbx_strand_id
1 'polypeptide(L)'
;MPFTCFLCPANSPKTYSSKSSLFIHERAVHPNNKILPHSRCLTSPSLYDIHHFKQSFVMQLKARLQFHRSEPRVKTLKMEPFSEGLFIILFYNEPTFQYSPAKRMYTCKFKGSQGYERLGIIFDNKNWSSKKRRTGTCAYVLMQNMQQTYNVTFCWKERVYKDPDMHLRCGSMRFEFNVDVRDFVEGN
;
A
#
# COMPACT_ATOMS: atom_id res chain seq x y z
N MET A 1 7.84 24.12 -19.17
CA MET A 1 9.07 23.59 -18.52
C MET A 1 9.20 22.10 -18.82
N PRO A 2 10.40 21.60 -19.16
CA PRO A 2 10.62 20.18 -19.39
C PRO A 2 10.57 19.36 -18.09
N PHE A 3 10.21 18.07 -18.20
CA PHE A 3 10.17 17.12 -17.09
C PHE A 3 11.45 16.28 -17.05
N THR A 4 12.27 16.43 -16.01
CA THR A 4 13.53 15.69 -15.85
C THR A 4 13.34 14.35 -15.14
N CYS A 5 14.01 13.31 -15.62
CA CYS A 5 14.10 12.03 -14.92
C CYS A 5 15.18 12.11 -13.82
N PHE A 6 14.76 12.01 -12.57
CA PHE A 6 15.66 12.03 -11.40
C PHE A 6 16.33 10.67 -11.10
N LEU A 7 16.01 9.65 -11.89
CA LEU A 7 16.59 8.29 -11.76
C LEU A 7 17.73 8.06 -12.75
N CYS A 8 17.85 8.89 -13.78
CA CYS A 8 18.97 8.87 -14.69
C CYS A 8 20.23 9.44 -14.02
N PRO A 9 21.43 8.95 -14.38
CA PRO A 9 22.68 9.53 -13.92
C PRO A 9 22.77 11.04 -14.24
N ALA A 10 23.35 11.81 -13.31
CA ALA A 10 23.45 13.26 -13.44
C ALA A 10 24.31 13.72 -14.63
N ASN A 11 25.25 12.88 -15.08
CA ASN A 11 26.09 13.11 -16.26
C ASN A 11 25.38 12.83 -17.59
N SER A 12 24.18 12.23 -17.58
CA SER A 12 23.37 11.95 -18.77
C SER A 12 21.88 12.19 -18.50
N PRO A 13 21.46 13.43 -18.20
CA PRO A 13 20.09 13.73 -17.82
C PRO A 13 19.14 13.48 -18.98
N LYS A 14 17.99 12.87 -18.69
CA LYS A 14 16.90 12.68 -19.65
C LYS A 14 15.74 13.62 -19.30
N THR A 15 15.33 14.41 -20.28
CA THR A 15 14.22 15.36 -20.17
C THR A 15 13.12 15.04 -21.16
N TYR A 16 11.88 15.30 -20.76
CA TYR A 16 10.68 14.93 -21.51
C TYR A 16 9.73 16.12 -21.63
N SER A 17 8.98 16.18 -22.73
CA SER A 17 8.00 17.24 -22.99
C SER A 17 6.74 17.10 -22.12
N SER A 18 6.46 15.91 -21.59
CA SER A 18 5.28 15.64 -20.78
C SER A 18 5.54 14.71 -19.60
N LYS A 19 4.71 14.83 -18.56
CA LYS A 19 4.72 13.91 -17.41
C LYS A 19 4.46 12.46 -17.80
N SER A 20 3.63 12.24 -18.83
CA SER A 20 3.32 10.90 -19.36
C SER A 20 4.52 10.25 -20.04
N SER A 21 5.25 11.01 -20.87
CA SER A 21 6.46 10.49 -21.53
C SER A 21 7.58 10.21 -20.53
N LEU A 22 7.75 11.07 -19.51
CA LEU A 22 8.64 10.79 -18.38
C LEU A 22 8.24 9.48 -17.67
N PHE A 23 6.96 9.28 -17.38
CA PHE A 23 6.49 8.06 -16.71
C PHE A 23 6.70 6.79 -17.55
N ILE A 24 6.50 6.87 -18.88
CA ILE A 24 6.77 5.75 -19.79
C ILE A 24 8.26 5.40 -19.74
N HIS A 25 9.13 6.42 -19.78
CA HIS A 25 10.56 6.22 -19.62
C HIS A 25 10.93 5.59 -18.28
N GLU A 26 10.42 6.11 -17.16
CA GLU A 26 10.68 5.54 -15.82
C GLU A 26 10.32 4.05 -15.77
N ARG A 27 9.18 3.66 -16.32
CA ARG A 27 8.75 2.25 -16.35
C ARG A 27 9.65 1.37 -17.21
N ALA A 28 10.10 1.88 -18.35
CA ALA A 28 10.88 1.11 -19.31
C ALA A 28 12.34 0.97 -18.87
N VAL A 29 12.93 2.04 -18.35
CA VAL A 29 14.37 2.12 -18.05
C VAL A 29 14.68 1.90 -16.57
N HIS A 30 13.73 2.19 -15.67
CA HIS A 30 13.89 2.05 -14.22
C HIS A 30 12.79 1.17 -13.60
N PRO A 31 12.59 -0.07 -14.11
CA PRO A 31 11.59 -0.98 -13.55
C PRO A 31 11.93 -1.32 -12.09
N ASN A 32 10.91 -1.44 -11.25
CA ASN A 32 11.05 -1.80 -9.83
C ASN A 32 11.96 -0.85 -9.01
N ASN A 33 12.08 0.42 -9.42
CA ASN A 33 12.94 1.41 -8.77
C ASN A 33 12.64 1.58 -7.28
N LYS A 34 13.69 1.61 -6.46
CA LYS A 34 13.66 1.95 -5.02
C LYS A 34 14.41 3.24 -4.68
N ILE A 35 15.02 3.92 -5.66
CA ILE A 35 15.76 5.17 -5.42
C ILE A 35 14.77 6.25 -5.02
N LEU A 36 15.03 6.87 -3.87
CA LEU A 36 14.24 7.95 -3.27
C LEU A 36 15.07 9.24 -3.29
N PRO A 37 14.99 10.06 -4.36
CA PRO A 37 15.86 11.23 -4.53
C PRO A 37 15.74 12.25 -3.39
N HIS A 38 14.57 12.32 -2.75
CA HIS A 38 14.26 13.24 -1.65
C HIS A 38 14.29 12.56 -0.26
N SER A 39 14.89 11.38 -0.13
CA SER A 39 14.94 10.63 1.15
C SER A 39 15.49 11.44 2.33
N ARG A 40 16.46 12.33 2.06
CA ARG A 40 17.06 13.22 3.07
C ARG A 40 16.08 14.25 3.64
N CYS A 41 14.97 14.51 2.95
CA CYS A 41 13.95 15.46 3.38
C CYS A 41 12.79 14.79 4.14
N LEU A 42 12.84 13.46 4.35
CA LEU A 42 11.78 12.73 5.01
C LEU A 42 11.95 12.77 6.52
N THR A 43 10.90 13.19 7.23
CA THR A 43 10.83 13.04 8.68
C THR A 43 10.67 11.56 9.03
N SER A 44 11.59 11.04 9.84
CA SER A 44 11.46 9.68 10.38
C SER A 44 10.26 9.62 11.35
N PRO A 45 9.34 8.67 11.16
CA PRO A 45 8.23 8.49 12.10
C PRO A 45 8.74 8.01 13.46
N SER A 46 8.07 8.41 14.54
CA SER A 46 8.40 7.91 15.87
C SER A 46 7.97 6.43 16.03
N LEU A 47 8.53 5.73 17.03
CA LEU A 47 8.07 4.38 17.38
C LEU A 47 6.58 4.37 17.76
N TYR A 48 6.11 5.44 18.41
CA TYR A 48 4.70 5.62 18.74
C TYR A 48 3.84 5.67 17.46
N ASP A 49 4.22 6.47 16.46
CA ASP A 49 3.48 6.58 15.20
C ASP A 49 3.42 5.24 14.46
N ILE A 50 4.54 4.51 14.44
CA ILE A 50 4.63 3.18 13.81
C ILE A 50 3.67 2.20 14.51
N HIS A 51 3.75 2.11 15.85
CA HIS A 51 2.91 1.19 16.61
C HIS A 51 1.42 1.55 16.47
N HIS A 52 1.09 2.83 16.66
CA HIS A 52 -0.29 3.31 16.59
C HIS A 52 -0.90 3.10 15.20
N PHE A 53 -0.12 3.30 14.13
CA PHE A 53 -0.56 2.96 12.78
C PHE A 53 -0.87 1.47 12.62
N LYS A 54 0.03 0.57 13.05
CA LYS A 54 -0.18 -0.88 12.90
C LYS A 54 -1.51 -1.31 13.53
N GLN A 55 -1.78 -0.84 14.75
CA GLN A 55 -3.03 -1.15 15.47
C GLN A 55 -4.24 -0.53 14.76
N SER A 56 -4.18 0.76 14.44
CA SER A 56 -5.27 1.47 13.76
C SER A 56 -5.60 0.86 12.40
N PHE A 57 -4.58 0.45 11.64
CA PHE A 57 -4.76 -0.24 10.36
C PHE A 57 -5.55 -1.53 10.51
N VAL A 58 -5.14 -2.41 11.43
CA VAL A 58 -5.85 -3.68 11.67
C VAL A 58 -7.28 -3.43 12.12
N MET A 59 -7.51 -2.48 13.03
CA MET A 59 -8.86 -2.13 13.48
C MET A 59 -9.74 -1.64 12.34
N GLN A 60 -9.25 -0.70 11.53
CA GLN A 60 -9.99 -0.13 10.40
C GLN A 60 -10.22 -1.12 9.25
N LEU A 61 -9.28 -2.04 9.04
CA LEU A 61 -9.44 -3.16 8.10
C LEU A 61 -10.58 -4.07 8.58
N LYS A 62 -10.52 -4.53 9.84
CA LYS A 62 -11.56 -5.41 10.42
C LYS A 62 -12.93 -4.74 10.43
N ALA A 63 -13.02 -3.44 10.67
CA ALA A 63 -14.27 -2.69 10.56
C ALA A 63 -14.91 -2.79 9.15
N ARG A 64 -14.09 -2.91 8.09
CA ARG A 64 -14.53 -3.02 6.69
C ARG A 64 -14.82 -4.47 6.23
N LEU A 65 -14.42 -5.45 7.03
CA LEU A 65 -14.80 -6.85 6.82
C LEU A 65 -16.28 -7.03 7.20
N GLN A 66 -17.09 -7.22 6.17
CA GLN A 66 -18.52 -7.45 6.27
C GLN A 66 -18.80 -8.92 6.03
N PHE A 67 -19.89 -9.42 6.61
CA PHE A 67 -20.26 -10.83 6.59
C PHE A 67 -21.29 -11.17 5.52
N HIS A 68 -21.60 -10.23 4.63
CA HIS A 68 -22.52 -10.48 3.53
C HIS A 68 -21.88 -11.48 2.56
N ARG A 69 -22.58 -12.59 2.30
CA ARG A 69 -22.22 -13.56 1.28
C ARG A 69 -22.51 -12.94 -0.09
N SER A 70 -21.50 -12.30 -0.65
CA SER A 70 -21.45 -11.87 -2.04
C SER A 70 -20.10 -12.30 -2.60
N GLU A 71 -20.00 -12.51 -3.91
CA GLU A 71 -18.76 -12.90 -4.57
C GLU A 71 -17.56 -12.05 -4.10
N PRO A 72 -16.32 -12.60 -4.12
CA PRO A 72 -15.13 -11.84 -3.75
C PRO A 72 -15.06 -10.53 -4.52
N ARG A 73 -15.22 -9.41 -3.81
CA ARG A 73 -15.14 -8.06 -4.37
C ARG A 73 -13.86 -7.39 -3.92
N VAL A 74 -13.24 -6.67 -4.86
CA VAL A 74 -12.14 -5.77 -4.55
C VAL A 74 -12.68 -4.66 -3.65
N LYS A 75 -12.10 -4.55 -2.45
CA LYS A 75 -12.31 -3.48 -1.51
C LYS A 75 -11.07 -2.60 -1.43
N THR A 76 -11.27 -1.36 -0.98
CA THR A 76 -10.18 -0.42 -0.71
C THR A 76 -10.35 0.16 0.68
N LEU A 77 -9.27 0.13 1.46
CA LEU A 77 -9.12 0.90 2.69
C LEU A 77 -8.25 2.11 2.35
N LYS A 78 -8.79 3.32 2.54
CA LYS A 78 -8.08 4.59 2.35
C LYS A 78 -7.78 5.21 3.71
N MET A 79 -6.57 5.73 3.89
CA MET A 79 -6.16 6.54 5.03
C MET A 79 -5.51 7.83 4.54
N GLU A 80 -5.99 8.97 5.04
CA GLU A 80 -5.58 10.31 4.61
C GLU A 80 -5.89 11.33 5.72
N PRO A 81 -4.97 12.26 6.05
CA PRO A 81 -3.59 12.35 5.56
C PRO A 81 -2.74 11.15 6.02
N PHE A 82 -1.70 10.80 5.26
CA PHE A 82 -0.81 9.69 5.58
C PHE A 82 0.66 10.02 5.32
N SER A 83 1.53 9.73 6.30
CA SER A 83 2.96 10.02 6.23
C SER A 83 3.68 9.17 5.17
N GLU A 84 4.48 9.83 4.34
CA GLU A 84 5.37 9.17 3.36
C GLU A 84 6.44 8.33 4.07
N GLY A 85 7.09 8.91 5.08
CA GLY A 85 8.14 8.25 5.86
C GLY A 85 7.61 6.99 6.57
N LEU A 86 6.37 7.04 7.06
CA LEU A 86 5.70 5.87 7.65
C LEU A 86 5.44 4.77 6.61
N PHE A 87 5.07 5.12 5.39
CA PHE A 87 4.91 4.11 4.34
C PHE A 87 6.25 3.45 4.00
N ILE A 88 7.32 4.26 3.88
CA ILE A 88 8.66 3.76 3.54
C ILE A 88 9.20 2.85 4.65
N ILE A 89 9.14 3.27 5.92
CA ILE A 89 9.70 2.48 7.03
C ILE A 89 9.06 1.08 7.13
N LEU A 90 7.77 0.97 6.77
CA LEU A 90 7.03 -0.29 6.84
C LEU A 90 7.34 -1.23 5.67
N PHE A 91 7.60 -0.69 4.48
CA PHE A 91 7.57 -1.48 3.24
C PHE A 91 8.86 -1.44 2.42
N TYR A 92 9.83 -0.58 2.71
CA TYR A 92 11.04 -0.39 1.88
C TYR A 92 11.81 -1.69 1.62
N ASN A 93 11.92 -2.53 2.66
CA ASN A 93 12.64 -3.80 2.61
C ASN A 93 11.87 -4.91 1.88
N GLU A 94 10.63 -4.66 1.48
CA GLU A 94 9.83 -5.67 0.80
C GLU A 94 10.24 -5.81 -0.67
N PRO A 95 10.25 -7.04 -1.24
CA PRO A 95 10.75 -7.28 -2.60
C PRO A 95 9.97 -6.51 -3.68
N THR A 96 8.68 -6.30 -3.47
CA THR A 96 7.77 -5.66 -4.43
C THR A 96 7.61 -4.16 -4.19
N PHE A 97 8.38 -3.58 -3.26
CA PHE A 97 8.37 -2.13 -3.01
C PHE A 97 8.95 -1.38 -4.21
N GLN A 98 8.22 -0.36 -4.66
CA GLN A 98 8.59 0.45 -5.82
C GLN A 98 8.19 1.91 -5.61
N TYR A 99 8.97 2.82 -6.19
CA TYR A 99 8.70 4.25 -6.22
C TYR A 99 8.80 4.81 -7.64
N SER A 100 7.77 5.57 -8.04
CA SER A 100 7.80 6.39 -9.25
C SER A 100 7.87 7.88 -8.87
N PRO A 101 9.02 8.54 -9.10
CA PRO A 101 9.17 9.99 -8.94
C PRO A 101 8.18 10.77 -9.81
N ALA A 102 8.00 10.39 -11.08
CA ALA A 102 7.06 11.04 -11.98
C ALA A 102 5.64 11.04 -11.41
N LYS A 103 5.20 9.94 -10.79
CA LYS A 103 3.86 9.85 -10.19
C LYS A 103 3.77 10.29 -8.73
N ARG A 104 4.90 10.54 -8.06
CA ARG A 104 4.99 10.73 -6.60
C ARG A 104 4.20 9.62 -5.88
N MET A 105 4.50 8.37 -6.24
CA MET A 105 3.70 7.21 -5.86
C MET A 105 4.59 6.04 -5.47
N TYR A 106 4.27 5.41 -4.35
CA TYR A 106 4.84 4.15 -3.92
C TYR A 106 3.83 3.02 -4.08
N THR A 107 4.33 1.82 -4.37
CA THR A 107 3.52 0.60 -4.38
C THR A 107 4.27 -0.54 -3.72
N CYS A 108 3.57 -1.38 -2.97
CA CYS A 108 4.09 -2.63 -2.41
C CYS A 108 2.99 -3.70 -2.49
N LYS A 109 3.33 -4.91 -2.98
CA LYS A 109 2.40 -6.01 -3.23
C LYS A 109 2.75 -7.24 -2.43
N PHE A 110 1.75 -7.89 -1.84
CA PHE A 110 1.90 -9.15 -1.12
C PHE A 110 0.97 -10.19 -1.72
N LYS A 111 1.44 -11.44 -1.84
CA LYS A 111 0.73 -12.51 -2.54
C LYS A 111 0.76 -13.81 -1.72
N GLY A 112 -0.36 -14.53 -1.71
CA GLY A 112 -0.46 -15.87 -1.13
C GLY A 112 -0.13 -15.95 0.37
N SER A 113 0.14 -17.16 0.85
CA SER A 113 0.48 -17.46 2.25
C SER A 113 1.72 -16.71 2.73
N GLN A 114 2.79 -16.68 1.94
CA GLN A 114 4.01 -15.96 2.29
C GLN A 114 3.75 -14.45 2.50
N GLY A 115 2.95 -13.84 1.62
CA GLY A 115 2.53 -12.45 1.77
C GLY A 115 1.66 -12.22 3.01
N TYR A 116 0.79 -13.19 3.34
CA TYR A 116 -0.04 -13.15 4.55
C TYR A 116 0.83 -13.14 5.82
N GLU A 117 1.79 -14.06 5.91
CA GLU A 117 2.69 -14.18 7.06
C GLU A 117 3.54 -12.93 7.22
N ARG A 118 4.09 -12.42 6.12
CA ARG A 118 4.90 -11.20 6.12
C ARG A 118 4.12 -9.99 6.64
N LEU A 119 2.86 -9.84 6.22
CA LEU A 119 1.99 -8.79 6.75
C LEU A 119 1.65 -9.00 8.22
N GLY A 120 1.54 -10.25 8.68
CA GLY A 120 1.38 -10.56 10.11
C GLY A 120 2.56 -10.08 10.95
N ILE A 121 3.79 -10.21 10.44
CA ILE A 121 5.00 -9.69 11.08
C ILE A 121 5.02 -8.15 11.04
N ILE A 122 4.73 -7.55 9.88
CA ILE A 122 4.70 -6.09 9.74
C ILE A 122 3.71 -5.46 10.71
N PHE A 123 2.51 -6.02 10.86
CA PHE A 123 1.47 -5.48 11.74
C PHE A 123 1.53 -5.98 13.19
N ASP A 124 2.49 -6.86 13.51
CA ASP A 124 2.57 -7.52 14.81
C ASP A 124 1.22 -8.18 15.21
N ASN A 125 0.59 -8.85 14.24
CA ASN A 125 -0.73 -9.45 14.40
C ASN A 125 -0.96 -10.62 13.43
N LYS A 126 -0.88 -11.87 13.92
CA LYS A 126 -1.09 -13.08 13.09
C LYS A 126 -2.51 -13.19 12.50
N ASN A 127 -3.48 -12.53 13.13
CA ASN A 127 -4.90 -12.51 12.74
C ASN A 127 -5.31 -11.13 12.20
N TRP A 128 -4.37 -10.41 11.56
CA TRP A 128 -4.58 -9.05 11.06
C TRP A 128 -5.75 -8.95 10.07
N SER A 129 -5.96 -10.01 9.28
CA SER A 129 -6.81 -10.07 8.10
C SER A 129 -8.23 -10.57 8.34
N SER A 130 -8.57 -11.02 9.56
CA SER A 130 -9.83 -11.74 9.81
C SER A 130 -10.67 -11.14 10.94
N LYS A 131 -11.98 -11.28 10.81
CA LYS A 131 -12.99 -10.90 11.78
C LYS A 131 -13.98 -12.05 11.93
N LYS A 132 -14.14 -12.55 13.16
CA LYS A 132 -15.07 -13.63 13.51
C LYS A 132 -16.33 -13.07 14.18
N ARG A 133 -17.49 -13.66 13.90
CA ARG A 133 -18.71 -13.50 14.70
C ARG A 133 -18.77 -14.51 15.84
N ARG A 134 -19.61 -14.23 16.83
CA ARG A 134 -20.01 -15.23 17.86
C ARG A 134 -20.65 -16.48 17.24
N THR A 135 -21.32 -16.33 16.09
CA THR A 135 -21.99 -17.42 15.35
C THR A 135 -21.02 -18.27 14.50
N GLY A 136 -19.71 -18.15 14.70
CA GLY A 136 -18.70 -18.91 13.95
C GLY A 136 -18.33 -18.35 12.58
N THR A 137 -19.17 -17.52 11.93
CA THR A 137 -18.85 -16.95 10.61
C THR A 137 -17.59 -16.08 10.64
N CYS A 138 -16.68 -16.30 9.69
CA CYS A 138 -15.42 -15.57 9.55
C CYS A 138 -15.38 -14.80 8.22
N ALA A 139 -15.22 -13.48 8.29
CA ALA A 139 -14.89 -12.65 7.13
C ALA A 139 -13.38 -12.35 7.15
N TYR A 140 -12.72 -12.48 6.00
CA TYR A 140 -11.27 -12.34 5.94
C TYR A 140 -10.77 -11.77 4.61
N VAL A 141 -9.56 -11.21 4.63
CA VAL A 141 -8.85 -10.82 3.41
C VAL A 141 -8.41 -12.08 2.66
N LEU A 142 -8.90 -12.25 1.44
CA LEU A 142 -8.61 -13.39 0.60
C LEU A 142 -7.22 -13.25 -0.02
N MET A 143 -6.27 -14.07 0.47
CA MET A 143 -4.89 -14.14 -0.03
C MET A 143 -4.67 -15.37 -0.93
N GLN A 144 -5.40 -16.45 -0.70
CA GLN A 144 -5.30 -17.70 -1.45
C GLN A 144 -6.58 -18.53 -1.28
N ASN A 145 -6.99 -19.26 -2.31
CA ASN A 145 -7.95 -20.36 -2.22
C ASN A 145 -7.43 -21.57 -3.04
N MET A 146 -8.25 -22.62 -3.18
CA MET A 146 -7.86 -23.83 -3.93
C MET A 146 -7.61 -23.57 -5.42
N GLN A 147 -8.19 -22.50 -5.97
CA GLN A 147 -8.17 -22.21 -7.40
C GLN A 147 -7.05 -21.23 -7.78
N GLN A 148 -6.75 -20.27 -6.91
CA GLN A 148 -5.80 -19.20 -7.20
C GLN A 148 -5.22 -18.52 -5.96
N THR A 149 -4.06 -17.90 -6.18
CA THR A 149 -3.44 -16.93 -5.26
C THR A 149 -3.87 -15.51 -5.61
N TYR A 150 -4.23 -14.76 -4.58
CA TYR A 150 -4.61 -13.35 -4.70
C TYR A 150 -3.47 -12.46 -4.20
N ASN A 151 -3.53 -11.20 -4.64
CA ASN A 151 -2.60 -10.17 -4.22
C ASN A 151 -3.34 -9.10 -3.44
N VAL A 152 -2.67 -8.52 -2.46
CA VAL A 152 -3.06 -7.23 -1.88
C VAL A 152 -2.02 -6.18 -2.25
N THR A 153 -2.47 -4.94 -2.42
CA THR A 153 -1.61 -3.84 -2.85
C THR A 153 -1.73 -2.68 -1.89
N PHE A 154 -0.59 -2.28 -1.33
CA PHE A 154 -0.43 -0.99 -0.66
C PHE A 154 0.05 0.03 -1.67
N CYS A 155 -0.62 1.18 -1.72
CA CYS A 155 -0.21 2.32 -2.52
C CYS A 155 -0.15 3.56 -1.64
N TRP A 156 0.94 4.31 -1.72
CA TRP A 156 0.97 5.69 -1.23
C TRP A 156 1.05 6.63 -2.42
N LYS A 157 0.33 7.74 -2.36
CA LYS A 157 0.38 8.77 -3.39
C LYS A 157 0.29 10.16 -2.78
N GLU A 158 1.14 11.06 -3.24
CA GLU A 158 1.02 12.48 -2.92
C GLU A 158 -0.28 13.06 -3.52
N ARG A 159 -1.02 13.79 -2.70
CA ARG A 159 -2.19 14.57 -3.06
C ARG A 159 -1.88 16.04 -2.86
N VAL A 160 -2.36 16.84 -3.81
CA VAL A 160 -2.30 18.30 -3.74
C VAL A 160 -3.73 18.78 -3.74
N TYR A 161 -4.15 19.33 -2.61
CA TYR A 161 -5.42 20.01 -2.44
C TYR A 161 -5.19 21.50 -2.66
N LYS A 162 -6.04 22.10 -3.50
CA LYS A 162 -6.00 23.51 -3.81
C LYS A 162 -7.34 24.13 -3.49
N ASP A 163 -7.29 25.12 -2.62
CA ASP A 163 -8.33 26.07 -2.30
C ASP A 163 -7.77 27.47 -2.60
N PRO A 164 -8.59 28.49 -2.96
CA PRO A 164 -8.09 29.83 -3.30
C PRO A 164 -7.11 30.42 -2.27
N ASP A 165 -7.32 30.17 -0.98
CA ASP A 165 -6.50 30.69 0.10
C ASP A 165 -5.53 29.65 0.71
N MET A 166 -5.67 28.37 0.32
CA MET A 166 -4.92 27.28 0.94
C MET A 166 -4.40 26.25 -0.07
N HIS A 167 -3.10 25.97 0.03
CA HIS A 167 -2.45 24.86 -0.66
C HIS A 167 -1.98 23.82 0.35
N LEU A 168 -2.58 22.62 0.31
CA LEU A 168 -2.20 21.51 1.17
C LEU A 168 -1.61 20.37 0.32
N ARG A 169 -0.39 19.95 0.66
CA ARG A 169 0.19 18.70 0.16
C ARG A 169 0.16 17.66 1.25
N CYS A 170 -0.46 16.52 1.00
CA CYS A 170 -0.47 15.42 1.95
C CYS A 170 -0.44 14.07 1.24
N GLY A 171 0.02 13.04 1.95
CA GLY A 171 0.02 11.68 1.42
C GLY A 171 -1.33 10.98 1.60
N SER A 172 -1.60 10.03 0.72
CA SER A 172 -2.80 9.20 0.71
C SER A 172 -2.39 7.75 0.61
N MET A 173 -2.68 6.94 1.64
CA MET A 173 -2.45 5.50 1.60
C MET A 173 -3.73 4.77 1.21
N ARG A 174 -3.59 3.81 0.29
CA ARG A 174 -4.64 2.90 -0.14
C ARG A 174 -4.17 1.47 0.01
N PHE A 175 -5.01 0.63 0.60
CA PHE A 175 -4.85 -0.80 0.66
C PHE A 175 -5.97 -1.46 -0.13
N GLU A 176 -5.62 -2.13 -1.23
CA GLU A 176 -6.54 -2.80 -2.15
C GLU A 176 -6.48 -4.32 -1.90
N PHE A 177 -7.63 -4.94 -1.69
CA PHE A 177 -7.73 -6.33 -1.24
C PHE A 177 -9.05 -6.98 -1.65
N ASN A 178 -9.08 -8.31 -1.68
CA ASN A 178 -10.32 -9.07 -1.86
C ASN A 178 -10.82 -9.57 -0.51
N VAL A 179 -12.14 -9.68 -0.34
CA VAL A 179 -12.77 -10.23 0.87
C VAL A 179 -13.49 -11.52 0.52
N ASP A 180 -13.39 -12.50 1.41
CA ASP A 180 -14.18 -13.72 1.37
C ASP A 180 -14.81 -13.98 2.76
N VAL A 181 -15.88 -14.77 2.78
CA VAL A 181 -16.63 -15.12 3.98
C VAL A 181 -16.82 -16.63 4.00
N ARG A 182 -16.42 -17.27 5.10
CA ARG A 182 -16.62 -18.71 5.31
C ARG A 182 -17.27 -18.96 6.66
N ASP A 183 -18.13 -19.97 6.71
CA ASP A 183 -18.56 -20.54 7.97
C ASP A 183 -17.40 -21.34 8.55
N PHE A 184 -17.14 -21.17 9.83
CA PHE A 184 -16.22 -22.06 10.54
C PHE A 184 -17.00 -23.34 10.80
N VAL A 185 -16.70 -24.40 10.04
CA VAL A 185 -17.15 -25.75 10.38
C VAL A 185 -16.11 -26.26 11.38
N GLU A 186 -16.47 -26.39 12.65
CA GLU A 186 -15.66 -27.15 13.58
C GLU A 186 -15.51 -28.55 12.98
N GLY A 187 -14.27 -28.97 12.73
CA GLY A 187 -14.00 -30.35 12.35
C GLY A 187 -14.49 -31.24 13.49
N ASN A 188 -15.43 -32.13 13.18
CA ASN A 188 -15.80 -33.24 14.05
C ASN A 188 -14.57 -34.05 14.47
#